data_AF-A0A2V2T5Z1-F1
#
_entry.id   AF-A0A2V2T5Z1-F1
#
_cell.length_a   1.000
_cell.length_b   1.000
_cell.length_c   1.000
_cell.angle_alpha   90.00
_cell.angle_beta   90.00
_cell.angle_gamma   90.00
#
_symmetry.space_group_name_H-M   'P 1'
#
loop_
_entity.id
_entity.type
_entity.pdbx_description
1 polymer ?
#
loop_
_entity_poly.entity_id
_entity_poly.type
_entity_poly.pdbx_seq_one_letter_code
_entity_poly.pdbx_strand_id
1 'polypeptide(L)'
;MRDRLDRLSIRAFNDGPMDFLDRQGAVIASGLAVIVSDGVERLGEIGAIDRYRTIAVQKHQLAPLDRQGRFRDANGKEWHIDDIHADDGHLITFYVVP
;
A
#
# COMPACT_ATOMS: atom_id res chain seq x y z
N MET A 1 -24.61 -15.98 -10.26
CA MET A 1 -24.38 -15.63 -8.84
C MET A 1 -22.87 -15.58 -8.57
N ARG A 2 -22.14 -14.69 -9.27
CA ARG A 2 -20.69 -14.47 -9.09
C ARG A 2 -20.34 -12.99 -8.81
N ASP A 3 -21.30 -12.07 -8.93
CA ASP A 3 -21.03 -10.62 -8.89
C ASP A 3 -21.39 -9.92 -7.55
N ARG A 4 -21.27 -10.64 -6.43
CA ARG A 4 -21.58 -10.07 -5.10
C ARG A 4 -20.36 -9.86 -4.21
N LEU A 5 -19.21 -10.48 -4.50
CA LEU A 5 -18.01 -10.31 -3.69
C LEU A 5 -17.24 -9.01 -4.02
N ASP A 6 -17.42 -8.43 -5.20
CA ASP A 6 -16.73 -7.17 -5.57
C ASP A 6 -17.27 -5.92 -4.86
N ARG A 7 -18.45 -6.00 -4.24
CA ARG A 7 -19.08 -4.84 -3.56
C ARG A 7 -18.72 -4.70 -2.07
N LEU A 8 -18.03 -5.68 -1.48
CA LEU A 8 -17.56 -5.58 -0.10
C LEU A 8 -16.23 -4.84 0.02
N SER A 9 -15.52 -4.60 -1.09
CA SER A 9 -14.17 -4.04 -1.07
C SER A 9 -14.13 -2.53 -0.79
N ILE A 10 -15.20 -1.76 -1.00
CA ILE A 10 -15.09 -0.29 -1.10
C ILE A 10 -15.26 0.46 0.24
N ARG A 11 -15.80 -0.15 1.30
CA ARG A 11 -16.12 0.57 2.55
C ARG A 11 -15.01 0.61 3.61
N ALA A 12 -13.88 -0.08 3.40
CA ALA A 12 -12.74 -0.04 4.31
C ALA A 12 -11.68 1.02 3.93
N PHE A 13 -11.79 1.64 2.74
CA PHE A 13 -10.84 2.64 2.24
C PHE A 13 -11.15 4.04 2.80
N ASN A 14 -10.92 4.25 4.09
CA ASN A 14 -11.26 5.52 4.75
C ASN A 14 -10.05 6.48 4.93
N ASP A 15 -8.85 6.03 4.54
CA ASP A 15 -7.61 6.80 4.77
C ASP A 15 -7.29 7.80 3.64
N GLY A 16 -8.19 7.89 2.65
CA GLY A 16 -8.07 8.79 1.50
C GLY A 16 -7.29 8.18 0.32
N PRO A 17 -7.56 8.65 -0.91
CA PRO A 17 -6.88 8.16 -2.09
C PRO A 17 -5.39 8.56 -2.08
N MET A 18 -4.54 7.71 -2.64
CA MET A 18 -3.11 7.97 -2.82
C MET A 18 -2.68 7.81 -4.28
N ASP A 19 -1.65 8.53 -4.68
CA ASP A 19 -0.93 8.27 -5.92
C ASP A 19 0.19 7.26 -5.67
N PHE A 20 0.52 6.46 -6.68
CA PHE A 20 1.70 5.61 -6.68
C PHE A 20 2.72 6.13 -7.69
N LEU A 21 3.94 6.35 -7.22
CA LEU A 21 5.06 6.88 -7.99
C LEU A 21 6.13 5.80 -8.13
N ASP A 22 6.80 5.78 -9.26
CA ASP A 22 8.01 4.96 -9.46
C ASP A 22 9.20 5.51 -8.65
N ARG A 23 10.35 4.81 -8.70
CA ARG A 23 11.58 5.27 -8.02
C ARG A 23 12.10 6.63 -8.49
N GLN A 24 11.71 7.08 -9.68
CA GLN A 24 12.13 8.34 -10.30
C GLN A 24 11.15 9.48 -9.97
N GLY A 25 9.98 9.17 -9.43
CA GLY A 25 8.93 10.14 -9.13
C GLY A 25 7.90 10.33 -10.24
N ALA A 26 7.90 9.49 -11.27
CA ALA A 26 6.81 9.47 -12.23
C ALA A 26 5.56 8.82 -11.61
N VAL A 27 4.40 9.46 -11.75
CA VAL A 27 3.13 8.88 -11.31
C VAL A 27 2.78 7.70 -12.21
N ILE A 28 2.80 6.49 -11.65
CA ILE A 28 2.37 5.26 -12.33
C ILE A 28 0.84 5.14 -12.29
N ALA A 29 0.25 5.43 -11.13
CA ALA A 29 -1.19 5.36 -10.92
C ALA A 29 -1.64 6.45 -9.95
N SER A 30 -2.85 6.96 -10.13
CA SER A 30 -3.39 8.07 -9.35
C SER A 30 -4.74 7.70 -8.73
N GLY A 31 -5.04 8.28 -7.56
CA GLY A 31 -6.35 8.11 -6.94
C GLY A 31 -6.63 6.68 -6.46
N LEU A 32 -5.59 5.95 -6.06
CA LEU A 32 -5.69 4.58 -5.59
C LEU A 32 -6.46 4.51 -4.28
N ALA A 33 -7.41 3.58 -4.22
CA ALA A 33 -8.06 3.24 -2.97
C ALA A 33 -7.11 2.36 -2.14
N VAL A 34 -6.70 2.86 -0.98
CA VAL A 34 -5.71 2.20 -0.11
C VAL A 34 -6.26 1.96 1.29
N ILE A 35 -5.77 0.91 1.95
CA ILE A 35 -6.00 0.65 3.37
C ILE A 35 -4.70 0.93 4.09
N VAL A 36 -4.70 1.88 5.02
CA VAL A 36 -3.54 2.18 5.86
C VAL A 36 -3.72 1.47 7.20
N SER A 37 -2.64 0.89 7.71
CA SER A 37 -2.63 0.35 9.07
C SER A 37 -1.35 0.78 9.77
N ASP A 38 -1.49 1.39 10.94
CA ASP A 38 -0.39 1.80 11.79
C ASP A 38 -0.11 0.77 12.88
N GLY A 39 1.14 0.70 13.33
CA GLY A 39 1.51 -0.16 14.46
C GLY A 39 1.56 -1.65 14.12
N VAL A 40 1.72 -2.00 12.84
CA VAL A 40 1.90 -3.39 12.41
C VAL A 40 3.26 -3.86 12.90
N GLU A 41 3.25 -4.90 13.74
CA GLU A 41 4.45 -5.44 14.35
C GLU A 41 5.25 -6.26 13.32
N ARG A 42 6.54 -5.99 13.24
CA ARG A 42 7.53 -6.78 12.50
C ARG A 42 8.64 -7.14 13.47
N LEU A 43 9.03 -8.41 13.49
CA LEU A 43 10.15 -8.87 14.30
C LEU A 43 11.44 -8.36 13.64
N GLY A 44 12.13 -7.44 14.32
CA GLY A 44 13.40 -6.87 13.87
C GLY A 44 14.57 -7.83 14.07
N GLU A 45 15.70 -7.51 13.44
CA GLU A 45 16.89 -8.39 13.36
C GLU A 45 17.48 -8.81 14.72
N ILE A 46 17.23 -8.01 15.77
CA ILE A 46 17.79 -8.22 17.12
C ILE A 46 16.71 -8.67 18.13
N GLY A 47 15.55 -9.14 17.63
CA GLY A 47 14.42 -9.54 18.48
C GLY A 47 13.60 -8.36 19.04
N ALA A 48 13.84 -7.15 18.54
CA ALA A 48 13.00 -5.99 18.82
C ALA A 48 11.66 -6.10 18.05
N ILE A 49 10.58 -5.59 18.63
CA ILE A 49 9.31 -5.43 17.92
C ILE A 49 9.30 -4.02 17.34
N ASP A 50 9.46 -3.94 16.02
CA ASP A 50 9.36 -2.69 15.28
C ASP A 50 7.91 -2.50 14.82
N ARG A 51 7.41 -1.27 14.94
CA ARG A 51 6.05 -0.90 14.56
C ARG A 51 6.08 -0.14 13.25
N TYR A 52 5.59 -0.78 12.21
CA TYR A 52 5.53 -0.21 10.87
C TYR A 52 4.13 0.27 10.52
N ARG A 53 4.08 1.15 9.53
CA ARG A 53 2.87 1.43 8.77
C ARG A 53 2.82 0.46 7.60
N THR A 54 1.63 -0.02 7.26
CA THR A 54 1.38 -0.77 6.03
C THR A 54 0.37 -0.07 5.15
N ILE A 55 0.54 -0.21 3.83
CA ILE A 55 -0.42 0.25 2.82
C ILE A 55 -0.82 -0.96 1.98
N ALA A 56 -2.11 -1.29 1.97
CA ALA A 56 -2.68 -2.32 1.11
C ALA A 56 -3.43 -1.73 -0.08
N VAL A 57 -3.22 -2.28 -1.27
CA VAL A 57 -3.79 -1.80 -2.53
C VAL A 57 -4.00 -2.96 -3.51
N GLN A 58 -4.89 -2.76 -4.47
CA GLN A 58 -5.13 -3.71 -5.54
C GLN A 58 -3.93 -3.80 -6.48
N LYS A 59 -3.27 -4.96 -6.53
CA LYS A 59 -2.02 -5.18 -7.26
C LYS A 59 -2.11 -4.84 -8.75
N HIS A 60 -3.27 -5.10 -9.37
CA HIS A 60 -3.49 -4.79 -10.78
C HIS A 60 -3.48 -3.29 -11.10
N GLN A 61 -3.72 -2.42 -10.11
CA GLN A 61 -3.67 -0.97 -10.28
C GLN A 61 -2.23 -0.44 -10.29
N LEU A 62 -1.27 -1.23 -9.82
CA LEU A 62 0.14 -0.85 -9.75
C LEU A 62 0.94 -1.32 -10.97
N ALA A 63 0.32 -1.61 -12.12
CA ALA A 63 1.04 -2.16 -13.27
C ALA A 63 1.62 -1.04 -14.17
N PRO A 64 2.94 -0.98 -14.41
CA PRO A 64 4.00 -1.87 -13.91
C PRO A 64 4.41 -1.59 -12.45
N LEU A 65 4.63 -2.64 -11.66
CA LEU A 65 4.96 -2.51 -10.24
C LEU A 65 6.45 -2.21 -10.07
N ASP A 66 6.79 -1.00 -9.63
CA ASP A 66 8.14 -0.68 -9.13
C ASP A 66 8.22 -0.95 -7.63
N ARG A 67 8.98 -1.99 -7.22
CA ARG A 67 9.16 -2.33 -5.80
C ARG A 67 9.96 -1.29 -5.02
N GLN A 68 10.60 -0.34 -5.71
CA GLN A 68 11.27 0.82 -5.10
C GLN A 68 10.43 2.10 -5.22
N GLY A 69 9.16 1.97 -5.61
CA GLY A 69 8.20 3.06 -5.68
C GLY A 69 7.75 3.55 -4.30
N ARG A 70 6.84 4.52 -4.34
CA ARG A 70 6.29 5.15 -3.13
C ARG A 70 4.86 5.62 -3.33
N PHE A 71 4.12 5.69 -2.24
CA PHE A 71 2.77 6.25 -2.21
C PHE A 71 2.82 7.72 -1.83
N ARG A 72 1.99 8.55 -2.45
CA ARG A 72 1.85 9.96 -2.08
C ARG A 72 0.40 10.25 -1.69
N ASP A 73 0.21 10.81 -0.51
CA ASP A 73 -1.11 11.20 -0.03
C ASP A 73 -1.56 12.55 -0.58
N ALA A 74 -2.82 12.93 -0.30
CA ALA A 74 -3.40 14.19 -0.75
C ALA A 74 -2.70 15.45 -0.19
N ASN A 75 -1.94 15.33 0.91
CA ASN A 75 -1.14 16.41 1.47
C ASN A 75 0.26 16.49 0.86
N GLY A 76 0.59 15.59 -0.07
CA GLY A 76 1.91 15.48 -0.69
C GLY A 76 2.93 14.72 0.16
N LYS A 77 2.53 14.09 1.26
CA LYS A 77 3.44 13.25 2.05
C LYS A 77 3.68 11.95 1.31
N GLU A 78 4.95 11.58 1.20
CA GLU A 78 5.38 10.36 0.53
C GLU A 78 5.64 9.24 1.55
N TRP A 79 5.42 8.00 1.10
CA TRP A 79 5.60 6.77 1.87
C TRP A 79 6.32 5.75 0.98
N HIS A 80 7.59 5.53 1.26
CA HIS A 80 8.45 4.64 0.49
C HIS A 80 8.20 3.19 0.85
N ILE A 81 8.19 2.30 -0.15
CA ILE A 81 8.13 0.86 0.07
C ILE A 81 9.43 0.40 0.73
N ASP A 82 9.30 -0.21 1.91
CA ASP A 82 10.40 -0.89 2.60
C ASP A 82 10.44 -2.38 2.22
N ASP A 83 9.31 -3.08 2.36
CA ASP A 83 9.19 -4.49 2.05
C ASP A 83 7.72 -4.89 1.79
N ILE A 84 7.48 -6.14 1.40
CA ILE A 84 6.13 -6.70 1.26
C ILE A 84 5.75 -7.38 2.57
N HIS A 85 4.66 -6.92 3.18
CA HIS A 85 4.04 -7.57 4.33
C HIS A 85 3.23 -8.81 3.89
N ALA A 86 2.44 -8.68 2.83
CA ALA A 86 1.62 -9.76 2.27
C ALA A 86 1.31 -9.52 0.79
N ASP A 87 1.17 -10.60 0.01
CA ASP A 87 0.74 -10.56 -1.39
C ASP A 87 -0.10 -11.81 -1.67
N ASP A 88 -1.39 -11.64 -1.92
CA ASP A 88 -2.32 -12.74 -2.23
C ASP A 88 -2.59 -12.88 -3.75
N GLY A 89 -1.90 -12.09 -4.58
CA GLY A 89 -2.09 -12.03 -6.02
C GLY A 89 -3.14 -11.00 -6.50
N HIS A 90 -4.08 -10.60 -5.64
CA HIS A 90 -5.08 -9.56 -5.93
C HIS A 90 -4.82 -8.30 -5.11
N LEU A 91 -4.66 -8.44 -3.79
CA LEU A 91 -4.28 -7.41 -2.85
C LEU A 91 -2.82 -7.61 -2.46
N ILE A 92 -2.08 -6.50 -2.46
CA ILE A 92 -0.69 -6.46 -2.00
C ILE A 92 -0.58 -5.43 -0.88
N THR A 93 0.09 -5.82 0.20
CA THR A 93 0.31 -5.01 1.40
C THR A 93 1.80 -4.78 1.56
N PHE A 94 2.20 -3.52 1.57
CA PHE A 94 3.59 -3.11 1.75
C PHE A 94 3.81 -2.61 3.16
N TYR A 95 4.97 -2.93 3.74
CA TYR A 95 5.55 -2.11 4.78
C TYR A 95 6.07 -0.81 4.15
N VAL A 96 5.76 0.32 4.78
CA VAL A 96 6.17 1.64 4.29
C VAL A 96 6.82 2.48 5.38
N VAL A 97 7.72 3.34 4.95
CA VAL A 97 8.42 4.33 5.78
C VAL A 97 8.22 5.74 5.19
N PRO A 98 8.15 6.79 6.01
CA PRO A 98 8.00 8.17 5.54
C PRO A 98 9.25 8.66 4.79
#